data_AF-A0A1I1M511-F1
#
_entry.id   AF-A0A1I1M511-F1
#
_cell.length_a   1.000
_cell.length_b   1.000
_cell.length_c   1.000
_cell.angle_alpha   90.00
_cell.angle_beta   90.00
_cell.angle_gamma   90.00
#
_symmetry.space_group_name_H-M   'P 1'
#
loop_
_entity.id
_entity.type
_entity.pdbx_description
1 polymer ?
#
loop_
_entity_poly.entity_id
_entity_poly.type
_entity_poly.pdbx_seq_one_letter_code
_entity_poly.pdbx_strand_id
1 'polypeptide(L)'
;MTGQEFESHSIFDKLEQFKNRISENEIREAVNIDDIHFFETAYRYLVDRLNLTIPAIVQEAELTHISQEVENALSQINAFVGNRNPGHINNSRNNLHSAITRIRNLPLPFSQNDFNFSKSIAGFEKIVKEKHVSLEQENKALKESIKALDTELKKNRSELNRISTLLQQKEAETKTINSNFQTEFANIKAIATQNYESDRITFKTELDAMKHDYETEKASFNKDFDELKQTLSNEIKDSRKAIDSDMEKLIGV
;
A
#
# COMPACT_ATOMS: atom_id res chain seq x y z
N MET A 1 55.79 44.35 -5.19
CA MET A 1 56.43 43.01 -5.08
C MET A 1 57.16 42.68 -6.38
N THR A 2 58.06 41.71 -6.41
CA THR A 2 58.68 41.24 -7.66
C THR A 2 57.68 40.45 -8.50
N GLY A 3 57.93 40.30 -9.80
CA GLY A 3 57.06 39.48 -10.67
C GLY A 3 56.99 38.02 -10.22
N GLN A 4 58.09 37.46 -9.74
CA GLN A 4 58.15 36.07 -9.26
C GLN A 4 57.37 35.85 -7.96
N GLU A 5 57.42 36.80 -7.03
CA GLU A 5 56.58 36.78 -5.81
C GLU A 5 55.09 36.92 -6.14
N PHE A 6 54.75 37.67 -7.19
CA PHE A 6 53.37 37.79 -7.64
C PHE A 6 52.86 36.48 -8.21
N GLU A 7 53.55 35.90 -9.19
CA GLU A 7 53.14 34.66 -9.85
C GLU A 7 53.03 33.45 -8.91
N SER A 8 53.82 33.43 -7.84
CA SER A 8 53.79 32.37 -6.81
C SER A 8 52.82 32.65 -5.65
N HIS A 9 52.08 33.77 -5.70
CA HIS A 9 51.17 34.13 -4.62
C HIS A 9 49.96 33.16 -4.55
N SER A 10 49.58 32.79 -3.32
CA SER A 10 48.51 31.81 -3.03
C SER A 10 47.14 32.12 -3.64
N ILE A 11 46.90 33.38 -4.03
CA ILE A 11 45.65 33.84 -4.64
C ILE A 11 45.27 33.04 -5.90
N PHE A 12 46.27 32.65 -6.71
CA PHE A 12 46.03 31.88 -7.93
C PHE A 12 45.51 30.47 -7.61
N ASP A 13 46.11 29.81 -6.63
CA ASP A 13 45.65 28.50 -6.15
C ASP A 13 44.23 28.59 -5.56
N LYS A 14 43.93 29.65 -4.79
CA LYS A 14 42.59 29.84 -4.21
C LYS A 14 41.55 30.11 -5.28
N LEU A 15 41.87 30.88 -6.32
CA LEU A 15 40.97 31.14 -7.44
C LEU A 15 40.70 29.87 -8.26
N GLU A 16 41.72 29.05 -8.51
CA GLU A 16 41.54 27.79 -9.23
C GLU A 16 40.72 26.78 -8.38
N GLN A 17 40.97 26.70 -7.08
CA GLN A 17 40.14 25.91 -6.16
C GLN A 17 38.69 26.38 -6.17
N PHE A 18 38.45 27.69 -6.11
CA PHE A 18 37.11 28.28 -6.17
C PHE A 18 36.40 27.92 -7.47
N LYS A 19 37.05 28.12 -8.62
CA LYS A 19 36.55 27.79 -9.96
C LYS A 19 36.22 26.32 -10.11
N ASN A 20 37.10 25.44 -9.64
CA ASN A 20 36.88 24.00 -9.68
C ASN A 20 35.64 23.64 -8.89
N ARG A 21 35.51 24.15 -7.65
CA ARG A 21 34.34 23.88 -6.81
C ARG A 21 33.03 24.35 -7.46
N ILE A 22 32.97 25.58 -7.98
CA ILE A 22 31.74 26.08 -8.63
C ILE A 22 31.42 25.36 -9.96
N SER A 23 32.37 24.60 -10.50
CA SER A 23 32.19 23.81 -11.72
C SER A 23 31.75 22.37 -11.45
N GLU A 24 31.75 21.91 -10.20
CA GLU A 24 31.28 20.58 -9.83
C GLU A 24 29.76 20.44 -9.97
N ASN A 25 29.30 19.29 -10.48
CA ASN A 25 27.88 19.02 -10.72
C ASN A 25 27.03 19.19 -9.46
N GLU A 26 27.55 18.77 -8.30
CA GLU A 26 26.87 18.92 -7.00
C GLU A 26 26.52 20.38 -6.70
N ILE A 27 27.42 21.32 -7.03
CA ILE A 27 27.20 22.75 -6.84
C ILE A 27 26.24 23.28 -7.88
N ARG A 28 26.41 22.88 -9.15
CA ARG A 28 25.59 23.32 -10.29
C ARG A 28 24.11 22.93 -10.14
N GLU A 29 23.84 21.79 -9.52
CA GLU A 29 22.50 21.30 -9.27
C GLU A 29 21.85 21.97 -8.05
N ALA A 30 22.65 22.26 -7.02
CA ALA A 30 22.12 22.72 -5.74
C ALA A 30 21.97 24.24 -5.59
N VAL A 31 22.82 25.01 -6.27
CA VAL A 31 22.80 26.47 -6.21
C VAL A 31 21.94 27.01 -7.35
N ASN A 32 21.18 28.08 -7.10
CA ASN A 32 20.36 28.68 -8.14
C ASN A 32 21.23 29.31 -9.24
N ILE A 33 20.60 29.52 -10.40
CA ILE A 33 21.28 29.99 -11.61
C ILE A 33 21.89 31.39 -11.46
N ASP A 34 21.24 32.28 -10.72
CA ASP A 34 21.68 33.67 -10.55
C ASP A 34 22.96 33.74 -9.70
N ASP A 35 23.04 32.90 -8.67
CA ASP A 35 24.21 32.79 -7.80
C ASP A 35 25.39 32.12 -8.51
N ILE A 36 25.14 31.05 -9.29
CA ILE A 36 26.18 30.44 -10.13
C ILE A 36 26.73 31.44 -11.14
N HIS A 37 25.84 32.15 -11.84
CA HIS A 37 26.26 33.16 -12.81
C HIS A 37 27.09 34.27 -12.15
N PHE A 38 26.68 34.72 -10.96
CA PHE A 38 27.44 35.67 -10.17
C PHE A 38 28.83 35.13 -9.81
N PHE A 39 28.95 33.89 -9.30
CA PHE A 39 30.22 33.30 -8.91
C PHE A 39 31.19 33.16 -10.08
N GLU A 40 30.72 32.68 -11.23
CA GLU A 40 31.56 32.60 -12.44
C GLU A 40 32.03 33.96 -12.93
N THR A 41 31.12 34.95 -12.89
CA THR A 41 31.42 36.31 -13.32
C THR A 41 32.43 36.97 -12.37
N ALA A 42 32.25 36.78 -11.06
CA ALA A 42 33.19 37.25 -10.04
C ALA A 42 34.57 36.61 -10.22
N TYR A 43 34.64 35.27 -10.36
CA TYR A 43 35.90 34.57 -10.62
C TYR A 43 36.62 35.11 -11.85
N ARG A 44 35.91 35.23 -12.99
CA ARG A 44 36.49 35.74 -14.23
C ARG A 44 37.01 37.17 -14.07
N TYR A 45 36.22 38.04 -13.42
CA TYR A 45 36.65 39.40 -13.14
C TYR A 45 37.92 39.45 -12.28
N LEU A 46 38.00 38.62 -11.24
CA LEU A 46 39.19 38.56 -10.37
C LEU A 46 40.42 38.11 -11.17
N VAL A 47 40.31 37.05 -11.97
CA VAL A 47 41.41 36.54 -12.81
C VAL A 47 41.84 37.57 -13.86
N ASP A 48 40.90 38.17 -14.58
CA ASP A 48 41.19 39.18 -15.60
C ASP A 48 41.94 40.38 -14.99
N ARG A 49 41.52 40.83 -13.80
CA ARG A 49 42.20 41.91 -13.08
C ARG A 49 43.61 41.54 -12.66
N LEU A 50 43.85 40.34 -12.14
CA LEU A 50 45.20 39.90 -11.75
C LEU A 50 46.13 39.81 -12.96
N ASN A 51 45.66 39.25 -14.07
CA ASN A 51 46.44 39.11 -15.29
C ASN A 51 46.89 40.45 -15.88
N LEU A 52 46.09 41.50 -15.67
CA LEU A 52 46.40 42.85 -16.14
C LEU A 52 47.13 43.70 -15.09
N THR A 53 47.33 43.23 -13.86
CA THR A 53 47.90 44.05 -12.79
C THR A 53 49.41 44.26 -12.98
N ILE A 54 49.92 45.45 -12.64
CA ILE A 54 51.36 45.76 -12.64
C ILE A 54 51.98 45.32 -11.30
N PRO A 55 52.72 44.19 -11.22
CA PRO A 55 53.10 43.60 -9.93
C PRO A 55 54.07 44.48 -9.12
N ALA A 56 54.93 45.24 -9.80
CA ALA A 56 55.96 46.08 -9.19
C ALA A 56 55.39 47.07 -8.14
N ILE A 57 54.15 47.52 -8.34
CA ILE A 57 53.49 48.53 -7.50
C ILE A 57 52.30 47.98 -6.71
N VAL A 58 52.17 46.65 -6.63
CA VAL A 58 51.20 45.97 -5.75
C VAL A 58 51.83 45.71 -4.39
N GLN A 59 51.05 45.97 -3.34
CA GLN A 59 51.35 45.53 -1.98
C GLN A 59 50.86 44.10 -1.79
N GLU A 60 51.73 43.23 -1.29
CA GLU A 60 51.43 41.81 -1.05
C GLU A 60 50.23 41.62 -0.11
N ALA A 61 50.07 42.51 0.88
CA ALA A 61 48.94 42.50 1.81
C ALA A 61 47.59 42.57 1.09
N GLU A 62 47.47 43.33 -0.01
CA GLU A 62 46.22 43.41 -0.78
C GLU A 62 45.90 42.07 -1.46
N LEU A 63 46.91 41.39 -2.02
CA LEU A 63 46.71 40.06 -2.61
C LEU A 63 46.37 39.02 -1.55
N THR A 64 47.00 39.10 -0.38
CA THR A 64 46.70 38.23 0.76
C THR A 64 45.25 38.41 1.21
N HIS A 65 44.78 39.66 1.33
CA HIS A 65 43.40 39.93 1.69
C HIS A 65 42.41 39.44 0.62
N ILE A 66 42.68 39.68 -0.66
CA ILE A 66 41.81 39.16 -1.73
C ILE A 66 41.78 37.62 -1.70
N SER A 67 42.93 36.97 -1.50
CA SER A 67 43.05 35.52 -1.35
C SER A 67 42.19 34.99 -0.19
N GLN A 68 42.23 35.66 0.97
CA GLN A 68 41.41 35.33 2.14
C GLN A 68 39.91 35.47 1.86
N GLU A 69 39.48 36.52 1.16
CA GLU A 69 38.08 36.70 0.79
C GLU A 69 37.60 35.60 -0.17
N VAL A 70 38.42 35.19 -1.14
CA VAL A 70 38.11 34.07 -2.05
C VAL A 70 38.03 32.75 -1.28
N GLU A 71 38.96 32.50 -0.35
CA GLU A 71 38.94 31.32 0.51
C GLU A 71 37.71 31.29 1.43
N ASN A 72 37.33 32.43 2.00
CA ASN A 72 36.12 32.56 2.80
C ASN A 72 34.87 32.29 1.96
N ALA A 73 34.81 32.80 0.72
CA ALA A 73 33.72 32.50 -0.21
C ALA A 73 33.62 30.99 -0.51
N LEU A 74 34.75 30.33 -0.79
CA LEU A 74 34.82 28.88 -1.01
C LEU A 74 34.34 28.10 0.22
N SER A 75 34.79 28.48 1.41
CA SER A 75 34.38 27.86 2.67
C SER A 75 32.87 27.93 2.89
N GLN A 76 32.25 29.08 2.57
CA GLN A 76 30.79 29.23 2.65
C GLN A 76 30.06 28.35 1.62
N ILE A 77 30.58 28.22 0.39
CA ILE A 77 30.00 27.30 -0.61
C ILE A 77 30.06 25.85 -0.11
N ASN A 78 31.16 25.45 0.52
CA ASN A 78 31.29 24.12 1.11
C ASN A 78 30.32 23.90 2.27
N ALA A 79 30.13 24.90 3.13
CA ALA A 79 29.15 24.84 4.21
C ALA A 79 27.70 24.72 3.67
N PHE A 80 27.38 25.44 2.59
CA PHE A 80 26.09 25.32 1.92
C PHE A 80 25.81 23.91 1.42
N VAL A 81 26.80 23.22 0.86
CA VAL A 81 26.63 21.83 0.43
C VAL A 81 26.27 20.92 1.61
N GLY A 82 26.94 21.12 2.75
CA GLY A 82 26.72 20.28 3.93
C GLY A 82 25.34 20.44 4.58
N ASN A 83 24.79 21.66 4.64
CA ASN A 83 23.57 21.93 5.42
C ASN A 83 22.44 22.64 4.66
N ARG A 84 22.65 22.97 3.38
CA ARG A 84 21.68 23.67 2.49
C ARG A 84 21.15 25.00 3.02
N ASN A 85 21.85 25.65 3.94
CA ASN A 85 21.43 26.94 4.48
C ASN A 85 21.77 28.10 3.50
N PRO A 86 20.76 28.79 2.92
CA PRO A 86 20.97 29.85 1.93
C PRO A 86 21.75 31.06 2.48
N GLY A 87 21.83 31.23 3.80
CA GLY A 87 22.69 32.24 4.43
C GLY A 87 24.16 32.10 4.04
N HIS A 88 24.64 30.86 3.80
CA HIS A 88 26.00 30.63 3.33
C HIS A 88 26.23 31.16 1.91
N ILE A 89 25.24 31.08 1.02
CA ILE A 89 25.35 31.66 -0.32
C ILE A 89 25.44 33.18 -0.24
N ASN A 90 24.59 33.81 0.58
CA ASN A 90 24.67 35.26 0.82
C ASN A 90 26.04 35.68 1.39
N ASN A 91 26.58 34.91 2.34
CA ASN A 91 27.91 35.17 2.89
C ASN A 91 29.01 35.02 1.85
N SER A 92 28.93 33.98 0.99
CA SER A 92 29.86 33.81 -0.12
C SER A 92 29.85 35.01 -1.07
N ARG A 93 28.66 35.50 -1.43
CA ARG A 93 28.50 36.72 -2.23
C ARG A 93 29.14 37.94 -1.57
N ASN A 94 28.94 38.11 -0.26
CA ASN A 94 29.52 39.24 0.48
C ASN A 94 31.05 39.21 0.49
N ASN A 95 31.66 38.03 0.68
CA ASN A 95 33.11 37.86 0.59
C ASN A 95 33.62 38.17 -0.84
N LEU A 96 32.93 37.69 -1.87
CA LEU A 96 33.30 38.01 -3.26
C LEU A 96 33.12 39.49 -3.60
N HIS A 97 32.09 40.17 -3.08
CA HIS A 97 31.97 41.62 -3.21
C HIS A 97 33.13 42.36 -2.55
N SER A 98 33.61 41.87 -1.41
CA SER A 98 34.79 42.42 -0.72
C SER A 98 36.06 42.20 -1.55
N ALA A 99 36.26 41.00 -2.11
CA ALA A 99 37.34 40.69 -3.03
C ALA A 99 37.31 41.59 -4.28
N ILE A 100 36.14 41.75 -4.91
CA ILE A 100 35.92 42.60 -6.08
C ILE A 100 36.26 44.06 -5.78
N THR A 101 35.85 44.57 -4.62
CA THR A 101 36.09 45.95 -4.22
C THR A 101 37.58 46.23 -4.06
N ARG A 102 38.33 45.28 -3.49
CA ARG A 102 39.79 45.37 -3.35
C ARG A 102 40.50 45.25 -4.68
N ILE A 103 40.15 44.24 -5.49
CA ILE A 103 40.86 43.99 -6.75
C ILE A 103 40.69 45.13 -7.77
N ARG A 104 39.56 45.83 -7.70
CA ARG A 104 39.28 47.02 -8.51
C ARG A 104 40.30 48.13 -8.30
N ASN A 105 40.96 48.16 -7.14
CA ASN A 105 41.96 49.18 -6.80
C ASN A 105 43.38 48.76 -7.17
N LEU A 106 43.60 47.53 -7.68
CA LEU A 106 44.92 47.12 -8.15
C LEU A 106 45.34 47.92 -9.40
N PRO A 107 46.62 48.30 -9.50
CA PRO A 107 47.12 49.13 -10.59
C PRO A 107 47.10 48.37 -11.91
N LEU A 108 46.43 48.92 -12.92
CA LEU A 108 46.33 48.37 -14.27
C LEU A 108 47.00 49.31 -15.29
N PRO A 109 47.68 48.80 -16.34
CA PRO A 109 48.32 49.59 -17.39
C PRO A 109 47.35 49.96 -18.54
N PHE A 110 46.12 50.42 -18.25
CA PHE A 110 45.13 50.74 -19.30
C PHE A 110 44.33 52.04 -19.05
N SER A 111 43.99 52.73 -20.14
CA SER A 111 42.97 53.78 -20.23
C SER A 111 41.57 53.18 -20.48
N GLN A 112 40.50 53.95 -20.25
CA GLN A 112 39.10 53.52 -19.99
C GLN A 112 38.39 52.56 -21.00
N ASN A 113 38.98 52.08 -22.09
CA ASN A 113 38.21 51.62 -23.27
C ASN A 113 38.24 50.14 -23.70
N ASP A 114 38.75 49.18 -22.91
CA ASP A 114 38.84 47.76 -23.35
C ASP A 114 37.94 46.75 -22.61
N PHE A 115 36.68 47.10 -22.30
CA PHE A 115 35.71 46.13 -21.75
C PHE A 115 34.95 45.38 -22.87
N ASN A 116 35.19 44.07 -22.99
CA ASN A 116 34.48 43.19 -23.94
C ASN A 116 33.54 42.21 -23.20
N PHE A 117 32.24 42.52 -23.17
CA PHE A 117 31.19 41.71 -22.51
C PHE A 117 30.72 40.49 -23.32
N SER A 118 31.17 40.34 -24.57
CA SER A 118 30.67 39.31 -25.50
C SER A 118 30.87 37.89 -24.96
N LYS A 119 31.94 37.64 -24.21
CA LYS A 119 32.20 36.32 -23.57
C LYS A 119 31.21 36.02 -22.44
N SER A 120 30.79 37.03 -21.66
CA SER A 120 29.78 36.83 -20.61
C SER A 120 28.40 36.57 -21.21
N ILE A 121 28.05 37.27 -22.30
CA ILE A 121 26.79 37.04 -23.03
C ILE A 121 26.77 35.63 -23.61
N ALA A 122 27.86 35.19 -24.26
CA ALA A 122 27.96 33.83 -24.81
C ALA A 122 27.93 32.74 -23.71
N GLY A 123 28.54 32.99 -22.54
CA GLY A 123 28.46 32.09 -21.40
C GLY A 123 27.05 31.97 -20.85
N PHE A 124 26.34 33.09 -20.68
CA PHE A 124 24.95 33.08 -20.26
C PHE A 124 24.04 32.37 -21.27
N GLU A 125 24.22 32.63 -22.57
CA GLU A 125 23.47 31.94 -23.64
C GLU A 125 23.67 30.41 -23.58
N LYS A 126 24.91 29.96 -23.33
CA LYS A 126 25.23 28.54 -23.18
C LYS A 126 24.47 27.93 -22.00
N ILE A 127 24.49 28.57 -20.83
CA ILE A 127 23.80 28.10 -19.62
C ILE A 127 22.29 28.03 -19.85
N VAL A 128 21.71 29.05 -20.49
CA VAL A 128 20.28 29.08 -20.82
C VAL A 128 19.92 27.93 -21.76
N LYS A 129 20.74 27.66 -22.78
CA LYS A 129 20.54 26.52 -23.69
C LYS A 129 20.62 25.18 -22.97
N GLU A 130 21.61 24.98 -22.12
CA GLU A 130 21.75 23.76 -21.32
C GLU A 130 20.53 23.53 -20.42
N LYS A 131 20.07 24.59 -19.74
CA LYS A 131 18.89 24.48 -18.87
C LYS A 131 17.60 24.25 -19.66
N HIS A 132 17.45 24.85 -20.83
CA HIS A 132 16.31 24.59 -21.72
C HIS A 132 16.28 23.12 -22.17
N VAL A 133 17.42 22.53 -22.55
CA VAL A 133 17.49 21.12 -22.94
C VAL A 133 17.12 20.21 -21.76
N SER A 134 17.62 20.51 -20.55
CA SER A 134 17.23 19.79 -19.33
C SER A 134 15.72 19.83 -19.10
N LEU A 135 15.12 21.03 -19.19
CA LEU A 135 13.67 21.21 -19.02
C LEU A 135 12.86 20.47 -20.08
N GLU A 136 13.32 20.42 -21.33
CA GLU A 136 12.67 19.63 -22.38
C GLU A 136 12.71 18.14 -22.09
N GLN A 137 13.85 17.63 -21.60
CA GLN A 137 13.99 16.22 -21.22
C GLN A 137 13.08 15.87 -20.04
N GLU A 138 13.06 16.69 -18.98
CA GLU A 138 12.18 16.54 -17.83
C GLU A 138 10.70 16.57 -18.27
N ASN A 139 10.32 17.52 -19.13
CA ASN A 139 8.95 17.64 -19.64
C ASN A 139 8.55 16.42 -20.50
N LYS A 140 9.47 15.88 -21.29
CA LYS A 140 9.25 14.64 -22.04
C LYS A 140 9.04 13.45 -21.11
N ALA A 141 9.88 13.27 -20.10
CA ALA A 141 9.75 12.21 -19.10
C ALA A 141 8.43 12.32 -18.30
N LEU A 142 8.02 13.54 -17.95
CA LEU A 142 6.73 13.82 -17.32
C LEU A 142 5.56 13.43 -18.22
N LYS A 143 5.60 13.77 -19.51
CA LYS A 143 4.56 13.36 -20.48
C LYS A 143 4.48 11.85 -20.64
N GLU A 144 5.60 11.16 -20.65
CA GLU A 144 5.65 9.69 -20.70
C GLU A 144 5.08 9.07 -19.41
N SER A 145 5.44 9.61 -18.25
CA SER A 145 4.90 9.17 -16.95
C SER A 145 3.38 9.38 -16.85
N ILE A 146 2.87 10.52 -17.32
CA ILE A 146 1.42 10.80 -17.36
C ILE A 146 0.69 9.80 -18.26
N LYS A 147 1.25 9.46 -19.44
CA LYS A 147 0.67 8.45 -20.33
C LYS A 147 0.65 7.06 -19.70
N ALA A 148 1.71 6.68 -18.99
CA ALA A 148 1.77 5.41 -18.26
C ALA A 148 0.69 5.37 -17.17
N LEU A 149 0.56 6.45 -16.40
CA LEU A 149 -0.43 6.57 -15.32
C LEU A 149 -1.88 6.52 -15.84
N ASP A 150 -2.17 7.19 -16.97
CA ASP A 150 -3.49 7.13 -17.63
C ASP A 150 -3.83 5.71 -18.11
N THR A 151 -2.83 4.99 -18.63
CA THR A 151 -2.99 3.59 -19.05
C THR A 151 -3.30 2.68 -17.86
N GLU A 152 -2.57 2.85 -16.75
CA GLU A 152 -2.78 2.08 -15.53
C GLU A 152 -4.13 2.38 -14.89
N LEU A 153 -4.54 3.65 -14.84
CA LEU A 153 -5.87 4.06 -14.36
C LEU A 153 -7.00 3.42 -15.18
N LYS A 154 -6.89 3.39 -16.51
CA LYS A 154 -7.87 2.73 -17.39
C LYS A 154 -7.94 1.22 -17.14
N LYS A 155 -6.80 0.58 -16.92
CA LYS A 155 -6.72 -0.86 -16.58
C LYS A 155 -7.40 -1.12 -15.23
N ASN A 156 -7.06 -0.35 -14.20
CA ASN A 156 -7.63 -0.49 -12.86
C ASN A 156 -9.14 -0.23 -12.85
N ARG A 157 -9.62 0.75 -13.61
CA ARG A 157 -11.07 1.00 -13.76
C ARG A 157 -11.79 -0.17 -14.42
N SER A 158 -11.21 -0.75 -15.46
CA SER A 158 -11.77 -1.95 -16.11
C SER A 158 -11.84 -3.14 -15.15
N GLU A 159 -10.80 -3.34 -14.35
CA GLU A 159 -10.74 -4.43 -13.37
C GLU A 159 -11.73 -4.23 -12.22
N LEU A 160 -11.88 -3.00 -11.72
CA LEU A 160 -12.92 -2.65 -10.74
C LEU A 160 -14.32 -2.93 -11.25
N ASN A 161 -14.61 -2.57 -12.52
CA ASN A 161 -15.90 -2.89 -13.13
C ASN A 161 -16.11 -4.40 -13.23
N ARG A 162 -15.07 -5.17 -13.60
CA ARG A 162 -15.13 -6.64 -13.67
C ARG A 162 -15.43 -7.24 -12.30
N ILE A 163 -14.74 -6.80 -11.26
CA ILE A 163 -14.95 -7.26 -9.87
C ILE A 163 -16.36 -6.91 -9.38
N SER A 164 -16.84 -5.70 -9.66
CA SER A 164 -18.19 -5.26 -9.29
C SER A 164 -19.27 -6.15 -9.93
N THR A 165 -19.15 -6.44 -11.22
CA THR A 165 -20.07 -7.36 -11.92
C THR A 165 -20.03 -8.77 -11.33
N LEU A 166 -18.84 -9.31 -11.07
CA LEU A 166 -18.69 -10.63 -10.44
C LEU A 166 -19.32 -10.68 -9.04
N LEU A 167 -19.16 -9.61 -8.26
CA LEU A 167 -19.75 -9.51 -6.93
C LEU A 167 -21.28 -9.53 -7.00
N GLN A 168 -21.87 -8.76 -7.91
CA GLN A 168 -23.32 -8.74 -8.15
C GLN A 168 -23.84 -10.13 -8.58
N GLN A 169 -23.12 -10.82 -9.47
CA GLN A 169 -23.46 -12.19 -9.88
C GLN A 169 -23.43 -13.15 -8.70
N LYS A 170 -22.37 -13.11 -7.88
CA LYS A 170 -22.24 -13.99 -6.69
C LYS A 170 -23.27 -13.68 -5.61
N GLU A 171 -23.66 -12.42 -5.45
CA GLU A 171 -24.75 -12.05 -4.55
C GLU A 171 -26.08 -12.64 -5.02
N ALA A 172 -26.38 -12.57 -6.33
CA ALA A 172 -27.58 -13.16 -6.91
C ALA A 172 -27.60 -14.70 -6.80
N GLU A 173 -26.46 -15.36 -7.07
CA GLU A 173 -26.31 -16.81 -6.87
C GLU A 173 -26.55 -17.19 -5.41
N THR A 174 -25.96 -16.45 -4.46
CA THR A 174 -26.13 -16.72 -3.02
C THR A 174 -27.59 -16.56 -2.59
N LYS A 175 -28.27 -15.51 -3.05
CA LYS A 175 -29.71 -15.30 -2.79
C LYS A 175 -30.55 -16.47 -3.33
N THR A 176 -30.23 -16.94 -4.54
CA THR A 176 -30.91 -18.07 -5.17
C THR A 176 -30.70 -19.36 -4.38
N ILE A 177 -29.45 -19.67 -4.01
CA ILE A 177 -29.11 -20.84 -3.19
C ILE A 177 -29.86 -20.79 -1.86
N ASN A 178 -29.87 -19.63 -1.20
CA ASN A 178 -30.55 -19.47 0.09
C ASN A 178 -32.07 -19.67 -0.04
N SER A 179 -32.69 -19.15 -1.10
CA SER A 179 -34.12 -19.36 -1.38
C SER A 179 -34.43 -20.83 -1.64
N ASN A 180 -33.59 -21.52 -2.43
CA ASN A 180 -33.75 -22.94 -2.71
C ASN A 180 -33.60 -23.77 -1.42
N PHE A 181 -32.60 -23.47 -0.60
CA PHE A 181 -32.40 -24.14 0.69
C PHE A 181 -33.60 -23.95 1.62
N GLN A 182 -34.15 -22.74 1.73
CA GLN A 182 -35.35 -22.48 2.53
C GLN A 182 -36.55 -23.29 2.04
N THR A 183 -36.72 -23.39 0.72
CA THR A 183 -37.80 -24.16 0.10
C THR A 183 -37.65 -25.66 0.35
N GLU A 184 -36.46 -26.22 0.09
CA GLU A 184 -36.15 -27.62 0.36
C GLU A 184 -36.31 -27.97 1.84
N PHE A 185 -35.82 -27.12 2.73
CA PHE A 185 -35.96 -27.31 4.17
C PHE A 185 -37.44 -27.34 4.60
N ALA A 186 -38.25 -26.42 4.08
CA ALA A 186 -39.70 -26.41 4.34
C ALA A 186 -40.38 -27.68 3.81
N ASN A 187 -40.03 -28.12 2.61
CA ASN A 187 -40.56 -29.35 2.01
C ASN A 187 -40.19 -30.59 2.82
N ILE A 188 -38.90 -30.74 3.19
CA ILE A 188 -38.43 -31.85 4.03
C ILE A 188 -39.17 -31.86 5.37
N LYS A 189 -39.32 -30.70 6.01
CA LYS A 189 -40.05 -30.57 7.28
C LYS A 189 -41.52 -30.97 7.13
N ALA A 190 -42.18 -30.57 6.05
CA ALA A 190 -43.57 -30.93 5.77
C ALA A 190 -43.73 -32.43 5.54
N ILE A 191 -42.87 -33.03 4.70
CA ILE A 191 -42.87 -34.48 4.43
C ILE A 191 -42.61 -35.27 5.72
N ALA A 192 -41.61 -34.87 6.50
CA ALA A 192 -41.31 -35.53 7.77
C ALA A 192 -42.48 -35.45 8.76
N THR A 193 -43.15 -34.30 8.84
CA THR A 193 -44.34 -34.11 9.69
C THR A 193 -45.50 -34.99 9.23
N GLN A 194 -45.74 -35.05 7.92
CA GLN A 194 -46.79 -35.87 7.33
C GLN A 194 -46.53 -37.36 7.55
N ASN A 195 -45.30 -37.83 7.33
CA ASN A 195 -44.91 -39.23 7.55
C ASN A 195 -45.08 -39.60 9.02
N TYR A 196 -44.60 -38.76 9.95
CA TYR A 196 -44.77 -39.01 11.38
C TYR A 196 -46.24 -39.10 11.80
N GLU A 197 -47.09 -38.21 11.27
CA GLU A 197 -48.52 -38.24 11.56
C GLU A 197 -49.20 -39.49 10.99
N SER A 198 -48.83 -39.88 9.77
CA SER A 198 -49.30 -41.11 9.13
C SER A 198 -48.89 -42.34 9.93
N ASP A 199 -47.61 -42.45 10.32
CA ASP A 199 -47.09 -43.56 11.13
C ASP A 199 -47.82 -43.65 12.47
N ARG A 200 -48.08 -42.49 13.10
CA ARG A 200 -48.85 -42.41 14.36
C ARG A 200 -50.28 -42.92 14.20
N ILE A 201 -50.96 -42.57 13.11
CA ILE A 201 -52.33 -43.01 12.82
C ILE A 201 -52.35 -44.52 12.53
N THR A 202 -51.42 -45.01 11.71
CA THR A 202 -51.27 -46.44 11.40
C THR A 202 -51.03 -47.24 12.66
N PHE A 203 -50.05 -46.85 13.47
CA PHE A 203 -49.75 -47.51 14.74
C PHE A 203 -50.95 -47.54 15.69
N LYS A 204 -51.69 -46.43 15.81
CA LYS A 204 -52.90 -46.38 16.64
C LYS A 204 -53.97 -47.34 16.14
N THR A 205 -54.17 -47.39 14.81
CA THR A 205 -55.15 -48.28 14.18
C THR A 205 -54.80 -49.75 14.39
N GLU A 206 -53.53 -50.11 14.19
CA GLU A 206 -53.02 -51.46 14.43
C GLU A 206 -53.14 -51.85 15.91
N LEU A 207 -52.83 -50.93 16.83
CA LEU A 207 -52.98 -51.16 18.27
C LEU A 207 -54.44 -51.37 18.68
N ASP A 208 -55.37 -50.58 18.12
CA ASP A 208 -56.80 -50.70 18.41
C ASP A 208 -57.37 -52.01 17.82
N ALA A 209 -56.91 -52.44 16.65
CA ALA A 209 -57.24 -53.75 16.08
C ALA A 209 -56.73 -54.90 16.96
N MET A 210 -55.47 -54.85 17.40
CA MET A 210 -54.88 -55.85 18.28
C MET A 210 -55.63 -55.95 19.63
N LYS A 211 -56.08 -54.82 20.19
CA LYS A 211 -56.92 -54.83 21.39
C LYS A 211 -58.26 -55.51 21.14
N HIS A 212 -58.90 -55.21 20.01
CA HIS A 212 -60.18 -55.82 19.65
C HIS A 212 -60.05 -57.33 19.46
N ASP A 213 -59.00 -57.78 18.77
CA ASP A 213 -58.69 -59.20 18.59
C ASP A 213 -58.46 -59.89 19.93
N TYR A 214 -57.67 -59.27 20.82
CA TYR A 214 -57.43 -59.78 22.18
C TYR A 214 -58.72 -59.86 23.01
N GLU A 215 -59.59 -58.85 22.95
CA GLU A 215 -60.88 -58.87 23.66
C GLU A 215 -61.81 -59.96 23.12
N THR A 216 -61.80 -60.18 21.81
CA THR A 216 -62.58 -61.24 21.14
C THR A 216 -62.07 -62.62 21.53
N GLU A 217 -60.75 -62.84 21.48
CA GLU A 217 -60.12 -64.09 21.89
C GLU A 217 -60.38 -64.39 23.37
N LYS A 218 -60.27 -63.37 24.23
CA LYS A 218 -60.59 -63.49 25.66
C LYS A 218 -62.06 -63.86 25.89
N ALA A 219 -62.99 -63.27 25.14
CA ALA A 219 -64.40 -63.61 25.23
C ALA A 219 -64.68 -65.06 24.78
N SER A 220 -64.05 -65.50 23.69
CA SER A 220 -64.12 -66.90 23.22
C SER A 220 -63.57 -67.85 24.26
N PHE A 221 -62.38 -67.58 24.79
CA PHE A 221 -61.75 -68.39 25.83
C PHE A 221 -62.64 -68.51 27.08
N ASN A 222 -63.24 -67.41 27.55
CA ASN A 222 -64.14 -67.44 28.69
C ASN A 222 -65.38 -68.31 28.41
N LYS A 223 -65.93 -68.22 27.20
CA LYS A 223 -67.07 -69.05 26.78
C LYS A 223 -66.68 -70.53 26.76
N ASP A 224 -65.56 -70.87 26.13
CA ASP A 224 -65.05 -72.24 26.05
C ASP A 224 -64.75 -72.80 27.46
N PHE A 225 -64.22 -71.96 28.35
CA PHE A 225 -63.98 -72.31 29.75
C PHE A 225 -65.28 -72.55 30.53
N ASP A 226 -66.31 -71.74 30.32
CA ASP A 226 -67.63 -71.92 30.94
C ASP A 226 -68.32 -73.19 30.41
N GLU A 227 -68.22 -73.49 29.12
CA GLU A 227 -68.72 -74.73 28.50
C GLU A 227 -68.00 -75.97 29.07
N LEU A 228 -66.68 -75.91 29.21
CA LEU A 228 -65.89 -76.97 29.85
C LEU A 228 -66.31 -77.18 31.31
N LYS A 229 -66.49 -76.09 32.06
CA LYS A 229 -66.95 -76.13 33.46
C LYS A 229 -68.33 -76.78 33.57
N GLN A 230 -69.25 -76.46 32.67
CA GLN A 230 -70.59 -77.06 32.63
C GLN A 230 -70.52 -78.55 32.29
N THR A 231 -69.71 -78.93 31.30
CA THR A 231 -69.49 -80.33 30.90
C THR A 231 -68.95 -81.14 32.07
N LEU A 232 -67.88 -80.67 32.73
CA LEU A 232 -67.30 -81.32 33.90
C LEU A 232 -68.30 -81.42 35.05
N SER A 233 -69.11 -80.38 35.29
CA SER A 233 -70.16 -80.41 36.30
C SER A 233 -71.23 -81.46 36.00
N ASN A 234 -71.61 -81.65 34.73
CA ASN A 234 -72.53 -82.69 34.31
C ASN A 234 -71.91 -84.08 34.47
N GLU A 235 -70.66 -84.28 34.04
CA GLU A 235 -69.92 -85.54 34.21
C GLU A 235 -69.77 -85.95 35.68
N ILE A 236 -69.47 -85.00 36.57
CA ILE A 236 -69.42 -85.25 38.03
C ILE A 236 -70.81 -85.66 38.55
N LYS A 237 -71.88 -85.01 38.08
CA LYS A 237 -73.25 -85.33 38.49
C LYS A 237 -73.66 -86.74 38.03
N ASP A 238 -73.32 -87.10 36.80
CA ASP A 238 -73.61 -88.42 36.25
C ASP A 238 -72.76 -89.51 36.90
N SER A 239 -71.48 -89.22 37.18
CA SER A 239 -70.61 -90.11 37.96
C SER A 239 -71.13 -90.33 39.39
N ARG A 240 -71.64 -89.28 40.05
CA ARG A 240 -72.30 -89.40 41.37
C ARG A 240 -73.54 -90.30 41.28
N LYS A 241 -74.42 -90.08 40.31
CA LYS A 241 -75.59 -90.95 40.11
C LYS A 241 -75.20 -92.42 39.88
N ALA A 242 -74.13 -92.66 39.11
CA ALA A 242 -73.63 -94.01 38.87
C ALA A 242 -73.13 -94.65 40.18
N ILE A 243 -72.34 -93.91 40.97
CA ILE A 243 -71.88 -94.36 42.29
C ILE A 243 -73.07 -94.61 43.24
N ASP A 244 -74.05 -93.71 43.29
CA ASP A 244 -75.24 -93.85 44.13
C ASP A 244 -76.02 -95.12 43.73
N SER A 245 -76.21 -95.36 42.43
CA SER A 245 -76.86 -96.57 41.90
C SER A 245 -76.07 -97.85 42.23
N ASP A 246 -74.74 -97.81 42.16
CA ASP A 246 -73.91 -98.95 42.52
C ASP A 246 -73.86 -99.16 44.05
N MET A 247 -73.95 -98.11 44.86
CA MET A 247 -74.15 -98.22 46.31
C MET A 247 -75.52 -98.80 46.65
N GLU A 248 -76.60 -98.42 45.96
CA GLU A 248 -77.94 -99.04 46.14
C GLU A 248 -77.87 -100.56 45.87
N LYS A 249 -77.18 -100.99 44.80
CA LYS A 249 -76.96 -102.42 44.52
C LYS A 249 -76.11 -103.13 45.59
N LEU A 250 -75.17 -102.44 46.23
CA LEU A 250 -74.28 -103.00 47.26
C LEU A 250 -74.92 -103.07 48.65
N ILE A 251 -75.85 -102.17 48.98
CA ILE A 251 -76.48 -102.07 50.30
C ILE A 251 -77.76 -102.94 50.41
N GLY A 252 -78.26 -103.49 49.30
CA GLY A 252 -79.31 -104.51 49.33
C GLY A 252 -80.66 -103.96 49.79
N VAL A 253 -81.21 -103.03 49.02
CA VAL A 253 -82.63 -102.61 49.06
C VAL A 253 -83.16 -102.63 47.64
#